data_AF-A0A1Z8A0F3-F1
#
_entry.id   AF-A0A1Z8A0F3-F1
#
_cell.length_a   1.000
_cell.length_b   1.000
_cell.length_c   1.000
_cell.angle_alpha   90.00
_cell.angle_beta   90.00
_cell.angle_gamma   90.00
#
_symmetry.space_group_name_H-M   'P 1'
#
loop_
_entity.id
_entity.type
_entity.pdbx_description
1 polymer ?
#
loop_
_entity_poly.entity_id
_entity_poly.type
_entity_poly.pdbx_seq_one_letter_code
_entity_poly.pdbx_strand_id
1 'polypeptide(L)'
;MNTFIFDEFFLTGLYLYVRQSQLSVDRVICNKWEAIVDFFDDRIAAEDVLNSIHERTGVEFGAIQLNVSDRPKVFRLIPRIFMRKLCLTSHQLEFIVNSIGCFSRYLQNSEAPSDQDLVELRMDLYLSEQIIGSRLKRYSDDSLHFVEHLNQSQELECKSIKELLGRDWPDYDPIE
;
A
#
# COMPACT_ATOMS: atom_id res chain seq x y z
N MET A 1 -4.86 -23.57 -0.55
CA MET A 1 -4.68 -22.12 -0.75
C MET A 1 -4.58 -21.49 0.62
N ASN A 2 -3.38 -21.07 1.01
CA ASN A 2 -3.18 -20.50 2.34
C ASN A 2 -3.86 -19.12 2.40
N THR A 3 -4.34 -18.77 3.60
CA THR A 3 -5.05 -17.52 3.87
C THR A 3 -4.46 -16.94 5.14
N PHE A 4 -4.18 -15.64 5.11
CA PHE A 4 -3.62 -14.87 6.20
C PHE A 4 -4.71 -14.01 6.81
N ILE A 5 -4.75 -13.94 8.14
CA ILE A 5 -5.71 -13.15 8.89
C ILE A 5 -4.95 -11.99 9.50
N PHE A 6 -5.45 -10.77 9.30
CA PHE A 6 -4.91 -9.56 9.89
C PHE A 6 -5.91 -8.97 10.87
N ASP A 7 -5.40 -8.23 11.87
CA ASP A 7 -6.25 -7.34 12.64
C ASP A 7 -6.68 -6.12 11.80
N GLU A 8 -7.82 -5.51 12.14
CA GLU A 8 -8.38 -4.39 11.36
C GLU A 8 -7.47 -3.16 11.36
N PHE A 9 -6.73 -2.94 12.45
CA PHE A 9 -5.82 -1.81 12.57
C PHE A 9 -4.66 -1.93 11.58
N PHE A 10 -3.97 -3.08 11.56
CA PHE A 10 -2.87 -3.30 10.63
C PHE A 10 -3.33 -3.23 9.18
N LEU A 11 -4.46 -3.84 8.86
CA LEU A 11 -4.98 -3.85 7.49
C LEU A 11 -5.44 -2.46 7.03
N THR A 12 -5.94 -1.63 7.95
CA THR A 12 -6.27 -0.21 7.68
C THR A 12 -5.00 0.61 7.45
N GLY A 13 -3.95 0.44 8.27
CA GLY A 13 -2.67 1.10 8.04
C GLY A 13 -2.02 0.71 6.71
N LEU A 14 -2.06 -0.58 6.37
CA LEU A 14 -1.57 -1.07 5.08
C LEU A 14 -2.33 -0.45 3.90
N TYR A 15 -3.66 -0.33 4.02
CA TYR A 15 -4.49 0.35 3.03
C TYR A 15 -4.07 1.82 2.87
N LEU A 16 -3.94 2.56 3.97
CA LEU A 16 -3.56 3.98 3.96
C LEU A 16 -2.16 4.19 3.36
N TYR A 17 -1.20 3.32 3.70
CA TYR A 17 0.15 3.36 3.18
C TYR A 17 0.19 3.14 1.65
N VAL A 18 -0.51 2.11 1.16
CA VAL A 18 -0.60 1.85 -0.29
C VAL A 18 -1.25 3.02 -1.01
N ARG A 19 -2.31 3.60 -0.45
CA ARG A 19 -2.98 4.77 -1.01
C ARG A 19 -2.07 6.01 -1.03
N GLN A 20 -1.38 6.31 0.07
CA GLN A 20 -0.40 7.40 0.14
C GLN A 20 0.69 7.23 -0.92
N SER A 21 1.21 6.01 -1.10
CA SER A 21 2.21 5.68 -2.11
C SER A 21 1.66 5.91 -3.53
N GLN A 22 0.47 5.40 -3.83
CA GLN A 22 -0.19 5.56 -5.13
C GLN A 22 -0.45 7.03 -5.47
N LEU A 23 -0.98 7.81 -4.52
CA LEU A 23 -1.23 9.24 -4.71
C LEU A 23 0.07 10.03 -4.88
N SER A 24 1.13 9.65 -4.16
CA SER A 24 2.43 10.31 -4.30
C SER A 24 3.06 10.03 -5.67
N VAL A 25 3.03 8.78 -6.14
CA VAL A 25 3.49 8.39 -7.49
C VAL A 25 2.74 9.19 -8.57
N ASP A 26 1.43 9.37 -8.41
CA ASP A 26 0.61 10.18 -9.33
C ASP A 26 1.07 11.63 -9.44
N ARG A 27 1.65 12.19 -8.38
CA ARG A 27 2.13 13.58 -8.38
C ARG A 27 3.53 13.70 -8.96
N VAL A 28 4.34 12.65 -8.87
CA VAL A 28 5.71 12.65 -9.40
C VAL A 28 5.75 12.66 -10.92
N ILE A 29 4.75 12.10 -11.60
CA ILE A 29 4.66 12.17 -13.07
C ILE A 29 4.74 13.64 -13.57
N CYS A 30 4.31 14.60 -12.75
CA CYS A 30 4.38 16.02 -13.06
C CYS A 30 5.47 16.78 -12.30
N ASN A 31 6.34 16.09 -11.54
CA ASN A 31 7.34 16.67 -10.64
C ASN A 31 8.67 15.92 -10.73
N LYS A 32 9.62 16.25 -9.85
CA LYS A 32 10.92 15.59 -9.75
C LYS A 32 10.82 14.32 -8.89
N TRP A 33 11.45 13.23 -9.32
CA TRP A 33 11.47 11.95 -8.58
C TRP A 33 12.11 12.09 -7.20
N GLU A 34 13.12 12.94 -7.08
CA GLU A 34 13.80 13.21 -5.81
C GLU A 34 12.82 13.70 -4.73
N ALA A 35 11.74 14.41 -5.11
CA ALA A 35 10.76 14.89 -4.16
C ALA A 35 9.93 13.77 -3.50
N ILE A 36 9.70 12.64 -4.19
CA ILE A 36 9.04 11.49 -3.54
C ILE A 36 10.00 10.73 -2.64
N VAL A 37 11.28 10.66 -3.02
CA VAL A 37 12.33 10.07 -2.18
C VAL A 37 12.42 10.85 -0.87
N ASP A 38 12.63 12.16 -0.95
CA ASP A 38 12.68 13.05 0.23
C ASP A 38 11.40 12.95 1.09
N PHE A 39 10.23 12.83 0.46
CA PHE A 39 8.96 12.71 1.18
C PHE A 39 8.86 11.41 1.98
N PHE A 40 9.37 10.28 1.44
CA PHE A 40 9.32 8.99 2.12
C PHE A 40 10.49 8.77 3.10
N ASP A 41 11.60 9.49 2.95
CA ASP A 41 12.72 9.47 3.91
C ASP A 41 12.29 9.99 5.30
N ASP A 42 11.38 10.96 5.35
CA ASP A 42 10.84 11.55 6.59
C ASP A 42 9.53 10.89 7.05
N ARG A 43 9.16 9.74 6.47
CA ARG A 43 7.88 9.05 6.73
C ARG A 43 8.11 7.55 6.94
N ILE A 44 7.03 6.77 6.90
CA ILE A 44 7.10 5.32 7.06
C ILE A 44 7.88 4.75 5.87
N ALA A 45 9.00 4.11 6.16
CA ALA A 45 9.82 3.47 5.13
C ALA A 45 9.11 2.23 4.57
N ALA A 46 9.25 1.99 3.28
CA ALA A 46 8.63 0.85 2.62
C ALA A 46 9.16 -0.49 3.17
N GLU A 47 10.44 -0.50 3.56
CA GLU A 47 11.14 -1.63 4.15
C GLU A 47 10.51 -2.02 5.50
N ASP A 48 10.13 -1.05 6.33
CA ASP A 48 9.48 -1.31 7.62
C ASP A 48 8.12 -1.98 7.43
N VAL A 49 7.37 -1.56 6.41
CA VAL A 49 6.09 -2.19 6.03
C VAL A 49 6.30 -3.62 5.57
N LEU A 50 7.29 -3.85 4.70
CA LEU A 50 7.62 -5.20 4.19
C LEU A 50 8.07 -6.13 5.32
N ASN A 51 8.93 -5.65 6.22
CA ASN A 51 9.39 -6.39 7.39
C ASN A 51 8.21 -6.75 8.30
N SER A 52 7.32 -5.80 8.60
CA SER A 52 6.14 -6.08 9.43
C SER A 52 5.19 -7.10 8.81
N ILE A 53 5.01 -7.08 7.48
CA ILE A 53 4.25 -8.13 6.77
C ILE A 53 4.96 -9.48 6.88
N HIS A 54 6.27 -9.52 6.67
CA HIS A 54 7.07 -10.74 6.76
C HIS A 54 6.99 -11.36 8.16
N GLU A 55 7.19 -10.59 9.22
CA GLU A 55 7.11 -11.07 10.61
C GLU A 55 5.75 -11.70 10.93
N ARG A 56 4.67 -11.13 10.37
CA ARG A 56 3.29 -11.62 10.61
C ARG A 56 2.90 -12.84 9.78
N THR A 57 3.55 -13.04 8.62
CA THR A 57 3.03 -13.97 7.60
C THR A 57 4.07 -14.94 7.03
N GLY A 58 5.35 -14.66 7.20
CA GLY A 58 6.48 -15.34 6.57
C GLY A 58 6.61 -15.08 5.07
N VAL A 59 5.80 -14.19 4.48
CA VAL A 59 5.88 -13.86 3.05
C VAL A 59 6.98 -12.83 2.81
N GLU A 60 7.87 -13.12 1.88
CA GLU A 60 9.01 -12.26 1.52
C GLU A 60 8.79 -11.59 0.16
N PHE A 61 9.34 -10.38 0.01
CA PHE A 61 9.42 -9.71 -1.28
C PHE A 61 10.36 -10.45 -2.24
N GLY A 62 9.94 -10.59 -3.50
CA GLY A 62 10.71 -11.31 -4.52
C GLY A 62 10.49 -12.82 -4.56
N ALA A 63 9.56 -13.34 -3.74
CA ALA A 63 9.18 -14.75 -3.76
C ALA A 63 8.54 -15.19 -5.12
N ILE A 64 7.98 -14.24 -5.89
CA ILE A 64 7.34 -14.49 -7.18
C ILE A 64 7.64 -13.33 -8.14
N GLN A 65 8.15 -13.62 -9.34
CA GLN A 65 8.17 -12.66 -10.45
C GLN A 65 6.73 -12.50 -10.97
N LEU A 66 6.10 -11.35 -10.74
CA LEU A 66 4.77 -11.06 -11.29
C LEU A 66 4.88 -10.94 -12.81
N ASN A 67 4.40 -11.93 -13.56
CA ASN A 67 4.16 -11.70 -14.98
C ASN A 67 2.94 -10.79 -15.13
N VAL A 68 2.88 -9.99 -16.20
CA VAL A 68 1.69 -9.18 -16.52
C VAL A 68 0.41 -10.03 -16.60
N SER A 69 0.53 -11.33 -16.92
CA SER A 69 -0.55 -12.31 -16.91
C SER A 69 -1.06 -12.72 -15.52
N ASP A 70 -0.24 -12.52 -14.49
CA ASP A 70 -0.53 -12.84 -13.09
C ASP A 70 -1.22 -11.67 -12.36
N ARG A 71 -1.33 -10.50 -13.02
CA ARG A 71 -2.14 -9.40 -12.51
C ARG A 71 -3.57 -9.93 -12.27
N PRO A 72 -4.12 -9.79 -11.06
CA PRO A 72 -5.44 -10.30 -10.76
C PRO A 72 -6.41 -9.68 -11.76
N LYS A 73 -7.22 -10.52 -12.42
CA LYS A 73 -8.25 -10.05 -13.36
C LYS A 73 -9.28 -9.23 -12.58
N VAL A 74 -9.02 -7.92 -12.51
CA VAL A 74 -9.80 -6.90 -11.78
C VAL A 74 -11.26 -6.84 -12.24
N PHE A 75 -11.59 -7.49 -13.35
CA PHE A 75 -12.87 -7.40 -14.04
C PHE A 75 -14.06 -8.14 -13.43
N ARG A 76 -13.96 -8.64 -12.19
CA ARG A 76 -15.16 -9.02 -11.44
C ARG A 76 -15.00 -8.55 -10.01
N LEU A 77 -15.50 -7.33 -9.75
CA LEU A 77 -16.07 -6.89 -8.49
C LEU A 77 -16.51 -8.09 -7.66
N ILE A 78 -15.61 -8.59 -6.80
CA ILE A 78 -15.93 -9.73 -5.96
C ILE A 78 -17.02 -9.23 -5.01
N PRO A 79 -18.22 -9.84 -4.99
CA PRO A 79 -19.28 -9.37 -4.12
C PRO A 79 -18.77 -9.32 -2.68
N ARG A 80 -18.79 -8.13 -2.08
CA ARG A 80 -18.36 -7.86 -0.67
C ARG A 80 -18.97 -8.85 0.34
N ILE A 81 -20.06 -9.52 -0.03
CA ILE A 81 -20.88 -10.38 0.80
C ILE A 81 -20.23 -11.77 1.05
N PHE A 82 -19.37 -12.27 0.15
CA PHE A 82 -18.75 -13.61 0.29
C PHE A 82 -17.29 -13.60 0.76
N MET A 83 -16.73 -12.41 0.94
CA MET A 83 -15.33 -12.21 1.32
C MET A 83 -15.21 -12.32 2.84
N ARG A 84 -14.45 -13.31 3.34
CA ARG A 84 -14.07 -13.39 4.76
C ARG A 84 -13.40 -12.05 5.13
N LYS A 85 -13.92 -11.43 6.18
CA LYS A 85 -13.49 -10.11 6.67
C LYS A 85 -12.03 -10.21 7.14
N LEU A 86 -11.21 -9.21 6.80
CA LEU A 86 -9.82 -9.08 7.23
C LEU A 86 -8.85 -10.20 6.82
N CYS A 87 -9.19 -11.02 5.83
CA CYS A 87 -8.28 -12.05 5.35
C CYS A 87 -7.79 -11.80 3.92
N LEU A 88 -6.53 -12.15 3.67
CA LEU A 88 -5.90 -12.13 2.34
C LEU A 88 -5.46 -13.54 1.97
N THR A 89 -5.67 -13.91 0.72
CA THR A 89 -5.14 -15.17 0.19
C THR A 89 -3.64 -15.03 -0.06
N SER A 90 -2.87 -16.12 -0.15
CA SER A 90 -1.43 -16.03 -0.46
C SER A 90 -1.13 -15.20 -1.69
N HIS A 91 -1.82 -15.46 -2.78
CA HIS A 91 -1.63 -14.71 -4.02
C HIS A 91 -1.95 -13.22 -3.89
N GLN A 92 -2.97 -12.86 -3.11
CA GLN A 92 -3.30 -11.46 -2.84
C GLN A 92 -2.21 -10.78 -2.02
N LEU A 93 -1.71 -11.47 -0.99
CA LEU A 93 -0.66 -10.94 -0.12
C LEU A 93 0.66 -10.80 -0.87
N GLU A 94 1.05 -11.82 -1.64
CA GLU A 94 2.24 -11.79 -2.49
C GLU A 94 2.18 -10.65 -3.51
N PHE A 95 1.02 -10.41 -4.13
CA PHE A 95 0.82 -9.28 -5.02
C PHE A 95 1.04 -7.94 -4.28
N ILE A 96 0.44 -7.77 -3.10
CA ILE A 96 0.60 -6.54 -2.30
C ILE A 96 2.06 -6.32 -1.91
N VAL A 97 2.73 -7.36 -1.41
CA VAL A 97 4.15 -7.34 -1.02
C VAL A 97 5.03 -6.98 -2.21
N ASN A 98 4.76 -7.54 -3.39
CA ASN A 98 5.50 -7.23 -4.60
C ASN A 98 5.28 -5.79 -5.07
N SER A 99 4.05 -5.26 -5.02
CA SER A 99 3.78 -3.85 -5.37
C SER A 99 4.55 -2.89 -4.46
N ILE A 100 4.53 -3.14 -3.14
CA ILE A 100 5.27 -2.32 -2.15
C ILE A 100 6.78 -2.48 -2.31
N GLY A 101 7.26 -3.69 -2.57
CA GLY A 101 8.68 -3.93 -2.79
C GLY A 101 9.22 -3.33 -4.09
N CYS A 102 8.43 -3.29 -5.16
CA CYS A 102 8.77 -2.54 -6.37
C CYS A 102 8.87 -1.04 -6.05
N PHE A 103 7.93 -0.50 -5.27
CA PHE A 103 7.99 0.89 -4.82
C PHE A 103 9.26 1.18 -3.99
N SER A 104 9.54 0.36 -2.98
CA SER A 104 10.80 0.40 -2.18
C SER A 104 12.04 0.42 -3.06
N ARG A 105 12.15 -0.50 -4.02
CA ARG A 105 13.29 -0.55 -4.96
C ARG A 105 13.46 0.74 -5.75
N TYR A 106 12.36 1.35 -6.21
CA TYR A 106 12.45 2.61 -6.93
C TYR A 106 12.90 3.77 -6.04
N LEU A 107 12.46 3.81 -4.77
CA LEU A 107 12.91 4.83 -3.82
C LEU A 107 14.42 4.72 -3.53
N GLN A 108 14.95 3.49 -3.47
CA GLN A 108 16.37 3.24 -3.19
C GLN A 108 17.29 3.46 -4.41
N ASN A 109 16.74 3.49 -5.62
CA ASN A 109 17.53 3.68 -6.83
C ASN A 109 17.94 5.15 -6.99
N SER A 110 19.20 5.37 -7.39
CA SER A 110 19.71 6.71 -7.67
C SER A 110 19.13 7.35 -8.92
N GLU A 111 18.58 6.53 -9.83
CA GLU A 111 17.98 6.98 -11.08
C GLU A 111 16.46 6.88 -11.01
N ALA A 112 15.78 7.91 -11.51
CA ALA A 112 14.33 7.93 -11.59
C ALA A 112 13.81 6.80 -12.51
N PRO A 113 12.69 6.13 -12.16
CA PRO A 113 12.05 5.15 -13.04
C PRO A 113 11.54 5.79 -14.33
N SER A 114 11.35 4.99 -15.38
CA SER A 114 10.72 5.50 -16.60
C SER A 114 9.23 5.81 -16.38
N ASP A 115 8.64 6.68 -17.19
CA ASP A 115 7.20 6.99 -17.13
C ASP A 115 6.33 5.73 -17.24
N GLN A 116 6.74 4.78 -18.09
CA GLN A 116 6.06 3.50 -18.24
C GLN A 116 6.11 2.69 -16.94
N ASP A 117 7.26 2.62 -16.28
CA ASP A 117 7.44 1.94 -15.01
C ASP A 117 6.59 2.58 -13.90
N LEU A 118 6.50 3.91 -13.87
CA LEU A 118 5.66 4.65 -12.91
C LEU A 118 4.17 4.37 -13.14
N VAL A 119 3.72 4.31 -14.39
CA VAL A 119 2.33 3.95 -14.73
C VAL A 119 2.03 2.53 -14.27
N GLU A 120 2.92 1.58 -14.50
CA GLU A 120 2.74 0.20 -14.07
C GLU A 120 2.71 0.06 -12.55
N LEU A 121 3.65 0.70 -11.86
CA LEU A 121 3.70 0.74 -10.41
C LEU A 121 2.41 1.32 -9.81
N ARG A 122 1.94 2.44 -10.36
CA ARG A 122 0.68 3.07 -9.93
C ARG A 122 -0.50 2.13 -10.11
N MET A 123 -0.58 1.42 -11.24
CA MET A 123 -1.63 0.44 -11.47
C MET A 123 -1.54 -0.70 -10.46
N ASP A 124 -0.35 -1.24 -10.20
CA ASP A 124 -0.16 -2.34 -9.25
C ASP A 124 -0.47 -1.91 -7.80
N LEU A 125 -0.11 -0.68 -7.39
CA LEU A 125 -0.51 -0.10 -6.10
C LEU A 125 -2.02 0.12 -6.00
N TYR A 126 -2.66 0.63 -7.05
CA TYR A 126 -4.12 0.78 -7.09
C TYR A 126 -4.84 -0.57 -6.94
N LEU A 127 -4.35 -1.63 -7.60
CA LEU A 127 -4.92 -2.96 -7.43
C LEU A 127 -4.72 -3.51 -6.01
N SER A 128 -3.56 -3.28 -5.41
CA SER A 128 -3.31 -3.60 -4.01
C SER A 128 -4.28 -2.85 -3.08
N GLU A 129 -4.50 -1.56 -3.31
CA GLU A 129 -5.49 -0.75 -2.58
C GLU A 129 -6.88 -1.39 -2.66
N GLN A 130 -7.36 -1.76 -3.85
CA GLN A 130 -8.66 -2.38 -4.04
C GLN A 130 -8.78 -3.74 -3.35
N ILE A 131 -7.72 -4.56 -3.39
CA ILE A 131 -7.67 -5.85 -2.70
C ILE A 131 -7.83 -5.65 -1.19
N ILE A 132 -7.05 -4.74 -0.59
CA ILE A 132 -7.09 -4.47 0.85
C ILE A 132 -8.43 -3.84 1.24
N GLY A 133 -8.85 -2.80 0.52
CA GLY A 133 -10.08 -2.05 0.77
C GLY A 133 -11.33 -2.93 0.74
N SER A 134 -11.35 -3.97 -0.11
CA SER A 134 -12.45 -4.94 -0.16
C SER A 134 -12.62 -5.77 1.14
N ARG A 135 -11.63 -5.74 2.04
CA ARG A 135 -11.64 -6.44 3.35
C ARG A 135 -12.07 -5.57 4.51
N LEU A 136 -12.02 -4.25 4.34
CA LEU A 136 -12.33 -3.27 5.37
C LEU A 136 -13.83 -2.97 5.38
N LYS A 137 -14.47 -3.08 6.55
CA LYS A 137 -15.90 -2.74 6.69
C LYS A 137 -16.14 -1.24 6.64
N ARG A 138 -15.19 -0.45 7.13
CA ARG A 138 -15.29 1.00 7.40
C ARG A 138 -14.78 1.88 6.26
N TYR A 139 -14.78 1.39 5.04
CA TYR A 139 -14.48 2.18 3.83
C TYR A 139 -15.49 3.32 3.54
N SER A 140 -16.37 3.64 4.48
CA SER A 140 -17.32 4.75 4.41
C SER A 140 -16.93 5.92 5.31
N ASP A 141 -15.79 5.83 6.01
CA ASP A 141 -15.24 6.99 6.70
C ASP A 141 -14.50 7.84 5.68
N ASP A 142 -15.15 8.93 5.24
CA ASP A 142 -14.62 9.85 4.24
C ASP A 142 -13.22 10.37 4.60
N SER A 143 -12.86 10.35 5.89
CA SER A 143 -11.54 10.78 6.37
C SER A 143 -10.38 9.94 5.81
N LEU A 144 -10.59 8.66 5.49
CA LEU A 144 -9.56 7.77 4.93
C LEU A 144 -9.16 8.15 3.49
N HIS A 145 -9.96 8.97 2.82
CA HIS A 145 -9.62 9.50 1.50
C HIS A 145 -8.59 10.64 1.57
N PHE A 146 -8.43 11.27 2.74
CA PHE A 146 -7.56 12.41 2.99
C PHE A 146 -6.26 11.97 3.69
N VAL A 147 -5.65 10.88 3.23
CA VAL A 147 -4.29 10.53 3.65
C VAL A 147 -3.30 11.52 3.03
N GLU A 148 -2.35 12.00 3.83
CA GLU A 148 -1.29 12.90 3.36
C GLU A 148 -0.51 12.24 2.20
N HIS A 149 -0.09 13.02 1.22
CA HIS A 149 0.71 12.54 0.08
C HIS A 149 1.56 13.69 -0.50
N LEU A 150 2.54 13.36 -1.34
CA LEU A 150 3.40 14.36 -1.97
C LEU A 150 2.60 15.46 -2.70
N ASN A 151 3.06 16.71 -2.62
CA ASN A 151 2.51 17.87 -3.33
C ASN A 151 0.99 18.05 -3.18
N GLN A 152 0.50 17.86 -1.96
CA GLN A 152 -0.86 18.15 -1.56
C GLN A 152 -1.18 19.65 -1.67
N SER A 153 -2.40 19.99 -2.10
CA SER A 153 -2.87 21.38 -2.07
C SER A 153 -3.11 21.83 -0.63
N GLN A 154 -2.75 23.08 -0.31
CA GLN A 154 -2.95 23.67 1.02
C GLN A 154 -4.43 23.73 1.46
N GLU A 155 -5.36 23.57 0.52
CA GLU A 155 -6.81 23.64 0.75
C GLU A 155 -7.42 22.32 1.27
N LEU A 156 -6.71 21.19 1.13
CA LEU A 156 -7.18 19.89 1.61
C LEU A 156 -6.52 19.60 2.97
N GLU A 157 -7.31 19.39 4.02
CA GLU A 157 -6.83 18.93 5.32
C GLU A 157 -6.55 17.42 5.30
N CYS A 158 -5.50 16.99 4.60
CA CYS A 158 -5.04 15.61 4.74
C CYS A 158 -4.30 15.38 6.06
N LYS A 159 -4.35 14.13 6.51
CA LYS A 159 -3.81 13.67 7.78
C LYS A 159 -2.75 12.60 7.54
N SER A 160 -1.72 12.59 8.36
CA SER A 160 -0.75 11.50 8.40
C SER A 160 -1.42 10.17 8.74
N ILE A 161 -0.75 9.07 8.39
CA ILE A 161 -1.23 7.72 8.75
C ILE A 161 -1.41 7.60 10.27
N LYS A 162 -0.46 8.16 11.05
CA LYS A 162 -0.54 8.22 12.51
C LYS A 162 -1.79 8.95 13.01
N GLU A 163 -2.11 10.11 12.43
CA GLU A 163 -3.29 10.90 12.81
C GLU A 163 -4.60 10.20 12.45
N LEU A 164 -4.65 9.48 11.32
CA LEU A 164 -5.83 8.71 10.90
C LEU A 164 -6.04 7.47 11.77
N LEU A 165 -4.95 6.82 12.17
CA LEU A 165 -4.99 5.60 12.97
C LEU A 165 -5.02 5.87 14.50
N GLY A 166 -4.64 7.07 14.92
CA GLY A 166 -4.52 7.49 16.32
C GLY A 166 -3.29 6.97 17.07
N ARG A 167 -2.38 6.24 16.40
CA ARG A 167 -1.12 5.71 16.96
C ARG A 167 -0.13 5.35 15.84
N ASP A 168 1.11 5.05 16.21
CA ASP A 168 2.17 4.65 15.28
C ASP A 168 1.86 3.30 14.58
N TRP A 169 2.37 3.15 13.36
CA TRP A 169 2.22 1.99 12.47
C TRP A 169 3.46 1.97 11.53
N PRO A 170 4.02 0.81 11.12
CA PRO A 170 3.49 -0.56 11.20
C PRO A 170 3.82 -1.31 12.50
N ASP A 171 4.57 -0.68 13.40
CA ASP A 171 4.99 -1.30 14.65
C ASP A 171 3.81 -1.80 15.47
N TYR A 172 3.94 -3.05 15.90
CA TYR A 172 2.99 -3.67 16.80
C TYR A 172 3.36 -3.25 18.22
N ASP A 173 2.47 -2.53 18.88
CA ASP A 173 2.49 -2.48 20.34
C ASP A 173 1.80 -3.78 20.80
N PRO A 174 2.52 -4.79 21.32
CA PRO A 174 1.88 -5.96 21.89
C PRO A 174 1.05 -5.46 23.07
N ILE A 175 -0.26 -5.45 22.87
CA ILE A 175 -1.23 -5.11 23.90
C ILE A 175 -0.91 -5.99 25.11
N GLU A 176 -0.44 -5.37 26.20
CA GLU A 176 -0.35 -5.96 27.54
C GLU A 176 -1.72 -6.42 28.05
#